data_AF-A0A452XJK1-F1
#
_entry.id   AF-A0A452XJK1-F1
#
_cell.length_a   1.000
_cell.length_b   1.000
_cell.length_c   1.000
_cell.angle_alpha   90.00
_cell.angle_beta   90.00
_cell.angle_gamma   90.00
#
_symmetry.space_group_name_H-M   'P 1'
#
loop_
_entity.id
_entity.type
_entity.pdbx_description
1 polymer ?
#
loop_
_entity_poly.entity_id
_entity_poly.type
_entity_poly.pdbx_seq_one_letter_code
_entity_poly.pdbx_strand_id
1 'polypeptide(L)'
;SLSALPPSDPVPVPLPPHHTHMAAAGAGFRLGQRVHAAGDPRRSGTVRYLGPVDGHGGDWVGVDWDGGAGGRHDGSLAGRRYFAAAGERSASFARPSALSAGIALPDALRLRYRVDDFTKEEQDEMYVFSTSQKRVSVELVGTNKVRDKLKNFDELSCASVSFMGVSSAGSPEELQGLVPNLRQLDLTGNLISQWQDIFSLCQALPSLEVLDLTNNTMENDFVESPLLKNIRVLVLNNCGVTWELIEKLKVPFACLTDLHLIWNKLNIITTPAGNFVQGFDTLRLLNLEDNHIVSWDEMVKLSYLRSLEQLHLNKNKIKHVRYPSNLPSSGSLGDVAVPAFEKLQVLLLGSNEIEDFPSVDSLNLFPSLMDVRISDNPIADPAKGGAPRFVLVARLGNVKILNGSEGKCT
;
A
#
# COMPACT_ATOMS: atom_id res chain seq x y z
N SER A 1 -3.18 -58.69 44.99
CA SER A 1 -2.52 -57.49 44.43
C SER A 1 -3.05 -57.25 43.03
N LEU A 2 -4.06 -56.40 42.93
CA LEU A 2 -4.76 -56.03 41.70
C LEU A 2 -3.87 -55.09 40.88
N SER A 3 -3.38 -55.54 39.72
CA SER A 3 -2.66 -54.71 38.76
C SER A 3 -3.65 -54.13 37.75
N ALA A 4 -3.79 -52.81 37.78
CA ALA A 4 -4.64 -52.01 36.92
C ALA A 4 -4.17 -52.04 35.45
N LEU A 5 -5.13 -52.22 34.54
CA LEU A 5 -4.98 -52.04 33.09
C LEU A 5 -5.06 -50.53 32.77
N PRO A 6 -4.34 -50.04 31.73
CA PRO A 6 -4.41 -48.65 31.29
C PRO A 6 -5.74 -48.34 30.58
N PRO A 7 -6.22 -47.07 30.60
CA PRO A 7 -7.44 -46.67 29.90
C PRO A 7 -7.26 -46.70 28.38
N SER A 8 -8.32 -47.10 27.70
CA SER A 8 -8.43 -47.22 26.24
C SER A 8 -8.51 -45.84 25.59
N ASP A 9 -7.78 -45.64 24.49
CA ASP A 9 -7.89 -44.44 23.64
C ASP A 9 -9.31 -44.30 23.06
N PRO A 10 -9.87 -43.07 22.98
CA PRO A 10 -11.15 -42.85 22.32
C PRO A 10 -10.99 -42.99 20.80
N VAL A 11 -11.82 -43.86 20.22
CA VAL A 11 -12.02 -44.05 18.77
C VAL A 11 -12.37 -42.70 18.11
N PRO A 12 -11.76 -42.35 16.97
CA PRO A 12 -12.09 -41.11 16.25
C PRO A 12 -13.52 -41.15 15.69
N VAL A 13 -14.31 -40.14 16.04
CA VAL A 13 -15.65 -39.91 15.50
C VAL A 13 -15.53 -39.49 14.02
N PRO A 14 -16.31 -40.04 13.08
CA PRO A 14 -16.24 -39.64 11.68
C PRO A 14 -16.74 -38.20 11.51
N LEU A 15 -15.93 -37.35 10.84
CA LEU A 15 -16.32 -36.04 10.36
C LEU A 15 -17.50 -36.17 9.36
N PRO A 16 -18.53 -35.31 9.41
CA PRO A 16 -19.57 -35.29 8.39
C PRO A 16 -19.00 -34.82 7.04
N PRO A 17 -19.57 -35.26 5.91
CA PRO A 17 -18.96 -35.08 4.61
C PRO A 17 -18.92 -33.61 4.18
N HIS A 18 -17.81 -33.25 3.53
CA HIS A 18 -17.64 -32.02 2.78
C HIS A 18 -18.74 -31.89 1.72
N HIS A 19 -19.66 -30.95 1.91
CA HIS A 19 -20.50 -30.44 0.83
C HIS A 19 -19.78 -29.28 0.16
N THR A 20 -19.05 -29.58 -0.91
CA THR A 20 -18.58 -28.61 -1.90
C THR A 20 -19.73 -28.22 -2.84
N HIS A 21 -19.87 -26.92 -3.05
CA HIS A 21 -20.52 -26.22 -4.16
C HIS A 21 -21.99 -26.50 -4.50
N MET A 22 -22.85 -25.50 -4.24
CA MET A 22 -23.54 -24.78 -5.31
C MET A 22 -23.91 -23.37 -4.83
N ALA A 23 -23.70 -22.39 -5.71
CA ALA A 23 -23.89 -20.97 -5.47
C ALA A 23 -25.33 -20.64 -5.04
N ALA A 24 -25.51 -20.13 -3.83
CA ALA A 24 -26.70 -19.37 -3.47
C ALA A 24 -26.46 -17.91 -3.89
N ALA A 25 -26.75 -17.63 -5.16
CA ALA A 25 -26.90 -16.28 -5.70
C ALA A 25 -28.17 -15.64 -5.13
N GLY A 26 -28.14 -15.22 -3.86
CA GLY A 26 -29.30 -14.66 -3.15
C GLY A 26 -29.22 -13.17 -2.81
N ALA A 27 -28.04 -12.53 -2.89
CA ALA A 27 -27.86 -11.17 -2.37
C ALA A 27 -27.01 -10.22 -3.25
N GLY A 28 -26.65 -10.59 -4.48
CA GLY A 28 -25.79 -9.75 -5.34
C GLY A 28 -24.33 -9.60 -4.90
N PHE A 29 -23.96 -10.16 -3.74
CA PHE A 29 -22.59 -10.20 -3.21
C PHE A 29 -21.89 -11.53 -3.52
N ARG A 30 -20.56 -11.50 -3.57
CA ARG A 30 -19.71 -12.69 -3.72
C ARG A 30 -18.78 -12.85 -2.51
N LEU A 31 -18.45 -14.08 -2.15
CA LEU A 31 -17.40 -14.35 -1.15
C LEU A 31 -16.07 -13.76 -1.63
N GLY A 32 -15.34 -13.13 -0.72
CA GLY A 32 -14.09 -12.42 -1.02
C GLY A 32 -14.26 -11.02 -1.61
N GLN A 33 -15.48 -10.61 -1.98
CA GLN A 33 -15.71 -9.26 -2.51
C GLN A 33 -15.49 -8.20 -1.43
N ARG A 34 -14.91 -7.07 -1.84
CA ARG A 34 -14.76 -5.86 -1.04
C ARG A 34 -16.07 -5.08 -0.99
N VAL A 35 -16.44 -4.59 0.19
CA VAL A 35 -17.67 -3.82 0.42
C VAL A 35 -17.43 -2.66 1.37
N HIS A 36 -18.24 -1.61 1.26
CA HIS A 36 -18.34 -0.57 2.29
C HIS A 36 -19.62 -0.71 3.09
N ALA A 37 -19.64 -0.16 4.30
CA ALA A 37 -20.89 0.11 5.00
C ALA A 37 -21.70 1.17 4.23
N ALA A 38 -23.00 0.95 4.08
CA ALA A 38 -23.88 1.93 3.45
C ALA A 38 -23.85 3.24 4.26
N GLY A 39 -23.56 4.35 3.60
CA GLY A 39 -23.44 5.68 4.23
C GLY A 39 -22.11 5.95 4.94
N ASP A 40 -21.18 4.99 4.97
CA ASP A 40 -19.82 5.19 5.50
C ASP A 40 -18.77 4.50 4.61
N PRO A 41 -18.33 5.17 3.53
CA PRO A 41 -17.34 4.62 2.61
C PRO A 41 -15.95 4.38 3.23
N ARG A 42 -15.66 4.96 4.40
CA ARG A 42 -14.37 4.73 5.08
C ARG A 42 -14.35 3.40 5.83
N ARG A 43 -15.53 2.84 6.08
CA ARG A 43 -15.70 1.53 6.71
C ARG A 43 -15.78 0.46 5.64
N SER A 44 -14.62 -0.01 5.20
CA SER A 44 -14.45 -1.10 4.23
C SER A 44 -14.20 -2.45 4.89
N GLY A 45 -14.59 -3.51 4.20
CA GLY A 45 -14.35 -4.88 4.64
C GLY A 45 -14.49 -5.89 3.51
N THR A 46 -14.30 -7.16 3.86
CA THR A 46 -14.37 -8.28 2.92
C THR A 46 -15.53 -9.20 3.28
N VAL A 47 -16.33 -9.58 2.30
CA VAL A 47 -17.41 -10.56 2.47
C VAL A 47 -16.81 -11.94 2.75
N ARG A 48 -17.14 -12.52 3.91
CA ARG A 48 -16.66 -13.84 4.36
C ARG A 48 -17.76 -14.87 4.50
N TYR A 49 -19.02 -14.45 4.55
CA TYR A 49 -20.16 -15.35 4.68
C TYR A 49 -21.39 -14.81 3.93
N LEU A 50 -22.14 -15.70 3.29
CA LEU A 50 -23.41 -15.40 2.63
C LEU A 50 -24.39 -16.51 3.00
N GLY A 51 -25.51 -16.16 3.64
CA GLY A 51 -26.56 -17.12 3.96
C GLY A 51 -27.31 -16.83 5.25
N PRO A 52 -28.13 -17.79 5.72
CA PRO A 52 -28.95 -17.66 6.90
C PRO A 52 -28.14 -17.71 8.19
N VAL A 53 -28.53 -16.93 9.20
CA VAL A 53 -27.91 -16.92 10.53
C VAL A 53 -28.92 -17.43 11.56
N ASP A 54 -28.48 -18.29 12.47
CA ASP A 54 -29.34 -18.99 13.42
C ASP A 54 -30.00 -17.96 14.35
N GLY A 55 -31.31 -18.09 14.55
CA GLY A 55 -32.09 -17.12 15.34
C GLY A 55 -32.40 -15.81 14.60
N HIS A 56 -31.97 -15.65 13.34
CA HIS A 56 -32.18 -14.44 12.56
C HIS A 56 -32.74 -14.75 11.16
N GLY A 57 -34.00 -14.39 10.91
CA GLY A 57 -34.65 -14.65 9.61
C GLY A 57 -34.01 -13.95 8.42
N GLY A 58 -34.10 -14.56 7.24
CA GLY A 58 -33.60 -14.06 5.96
C GLY A 58 -32.09 -14.22 5.77
N ASP A 59 -31.59 -13.79 4.62
CA ASP A 59 -30.17 -13.87 4.29
C ASP A 59 -29.36 -12.74 4.93
N TRP A 60 -28.12 -13.07 5.28
CA TRP A 60 -27.15 -12.20 5.89
C TRP A 60 -25.82 -12.25 5.15
N VAL A 61 -25.12 -11.13 5.19
CA VAL A 61 -23.76 -11.00 4.70
C VAL A 61 -22.84 -10.86 5.91
N GLY A 62 -21.98 -11.84 6.13
CA GLY A 62 -20.90 -11.73 7.09
C GLY A 62 -19.73 -10.98 6.47
N VAL A 63 -19.36 -9.85 7.06
CA VAL A 63 -18.27 -8.99 6.62
C VAL A 63 -17.18 -8.98 7.70
N ASP A 64 -15.93 -9.08 7.27
CA ASP A 64 -14.74 -8.87 8.10
C ASP A 64 -14.17 -7.49 7.78
N TRP A 65 -14.27 -6.54 8.72
CA TRP A 65 -13.92 -5.14 8.51
C TRP A 65 -12.41 -4.90 8.62
N ASP A 66 -11.88 -4.04 7.76
CA ASP A 66 -10.46 -3.70 7.77
C ASP A 66 -10.09 -2.83 8.99
N GLY A 67 -8.82 -2.86 9.41
CA GLY A 67 -8.24 -1.83 10.28
C GLY A 67 -8.92 -1.57 11.63
N GLY A 68 -9.74 -2.51 12.12
CA GLY A 68 -10.53 -2.28 13.33
C GLY A 68 -11.69 -1.30 13.13
N ALA A 69 -12.21 -1.16 11.91
CA ALA A 69 -13.34 -0.30 11.54
C ALA A 69 -14.70 -0.75 12.13
N GLY A 70 -14.67 -1.38 13.31
CA GLY A 70 -15.81 -1.79 14.10
C GLY A 70 -16.42 -3.09 13.61
N GLY A 71 -16.12 -4.19 14.30
CA GLY A 71 -16.94 -5.40 14.29
C GLY A 71 -17.52 -5.67 15.68
N ARG A 72 -18.32 -6.72 15.77
CA ARG A 72 -18.98 -7.14 17.02
C ARG A 72 -18.51 -8.52 17.49
N HIS A 73 -17.98 -9.33 16.58
CA HIS A 73 -17.64 -10.73 16.83
C HIS A 73 -16.45 -11.17 15.96
N ASP A 74 -16.02 -12.42 16.14
CA ASP A 74 -14.92 -13.10 15.46
C ASP A 74 -15.40 -13.95 14.25
N GLY A 75 -16.67 -13.79 13.87
CA GLY A 75 -17.36 -14.60 12.86
C GLY A 75 -18.19 -15.74 13.45
N SER A 76 -18.27 -15.84 14.79
CA SER A 76 -19.22 -16.69 15.49
C SER A 76 -20.41 -15.90 16.08
N LEU A 77 -21.56 -16.57 16.21
CA LEU A 77 -22.73 -16.05 16.89
C LEU A 77 -23.40 -17.19 17.69
N ALA A 78 -23.75 -16.93 18.95
CA ALA A 78 -24.41 -17.89 19.84
C ALA A 78 -23.73 -19.28 19.90
N GLY A 79 -22.39 -19.31 19.89
CA GLY A 79 -21.61 -20.56 19.94
C GLY A 79 -21.42 -21.28 18.60
N ARG A 80 -22.03 -20.81 17.52
CA ARG A 80 -21.84 -21.34 16.16
C ARG A 80 -20.89 -20.45 15.35
N ARG A 81 -19.88 -21.05 14.72
CA ARG A 81 -18.94 -20.35 13.83
C ARG A 81 -19.44 -20.40 12.38
N TYR A 82 -19.58 -19.23 11.76
CA TYR A 82 -19.96 -19.09 10.34
C TYR A 82 -18.74 -18.84 9.46
N PHE A 83 -17.79 -18.05 9.96
CA PHE A 83 -16.50 -17.80 9.34
C PHE A 83 -15.45 -17.47 10.39
N ALA A 84 -14.18 -17.44 10.01
CA ALA A 84 -13.09 -16.94 10.84
C ALA A 84 -12.75 -15.52 10.38
N ALA A 85 -12.90 -14.55 11.28
CA ALA A 85 -12.53 -13.15 11.04
C ALA A 85 -11.06 -12.90 11.42
N ALA A 86 -10.47 -11.82 10.91
CA ALA A 86 -9.10 -11.43 11.20
C ALA A 86 -8.86 -11.03 12.67
N GLY A 87 -9.91 -10.59 13.39
CA GLY A 87 -9.83 -10.21 14.79
C GLY A 87 -11.10 -10.57 15.58
N GLU A 88 -10.98 -10.58 16.91
CA GLU A 88 -12.07 -10.98 17.82
C GLU A 88 -13.32 -10.08 17.73
N ARG A 89 -13.14 -8.85 17.24
CA ARG A 89 -14.20 -7.85 17.03
C ARG A 89 -14.06 -7.18 15.68
N SER A 90 -13.64 -7.91 14.64
CA SER A 90 -13.55 -7.37 13.29
C SER A 90 -14.76 -7.73 12.41
N ALA A 91 -15.55 -8.74 12.78
CA ALA A 91 -16.65 -9.19 11.94
C ALA A 91 -18.03 -8.62 12.34
N SER A 92 -18.93 -8.53 11.37
CA SER A 92 -20.36 -8.23 11.57
C SER A 92 -21.22 -9.04 10.60
N PHE A 93 -22.41 -9.46 11.03
CA PHE A 93 -23.49 -9.86 10.13
C PHE A 93 -24.33 -8.64 9.79
N ALA A 94 -24.40 -8.30 8.50
CA ALA A 94 -25.14 -7.16 7.98
C ALA A 94 -26.23 -7.62 7.00
N ARG A 95 -27.26 -6.80 6.87
CA ARG A 95 -28.22 -6.95 5.77
C ARG A 95 -27.57 -6.50 4.46
N PRO A 96 -27.93 -7.09 3.30
CA PRO A 96 -27.47 -6.63 2.00
C PRO A 96 -27.65 -5.12 1.78
N SER A 97 -28.77 -4.55 2.26
CA SER A 97 -29.06 -3.11 2.16
C SER A 97 -28.18 -2.21 3.03
N ALA A 98 -27.47 -2.76 4.00
CA ALA A 98 -26.53 -2.04 4.86
C ALA A 98 -25.10 -2.03 4.27
N LEU A 99 -24.91 -2.59 3.07
CA LEU A 99 -23.63 -2.70 2.39
C LEU A 99 -23.70 -2.11 0.99
N SER A 100 -22.59 -1.52 0.55
CA SER A 100 -22.39 -1.12 -0.84
C SER A 100 -21.40 -2.08 -1.51
N ALA A 101 -21.82 -2.65 -2.64
CA ALA A 101 -20.99 -3.51 -3.50
C ALA A 101 -19.94 -2.73 -4.30
N GLY A 102 -20.08 -1.40 -4.34
CA GLY A 102 -19.28 -0.50 -5.15
C GLY A 102 -19.88 -0.19 -6.53
N ILE A 103 -19.17 0.68 -7.25
CA ILE A 103 -19.51 1.17 -8.60
C ILE A 103 -18.30 1.05 -9.52
N ALA A 104 -18.54 1.13 -10.83
CA ALA A 104 -17.47 1.18 -11.82
C ALA A 104 -16.78 2.55 -11.80
N LEU A 105 -15.49 2.59 -12.18
CA LEU A 105 -14.73 3.83 -12.26
C LEU A 105 -15.38 4.93 -13.13
N PRO A 106 -15.90 4.65 -14.34
CA PRO A 106 -16.61 5.67 -15.13
C PRO A 106 -17.80 6.29 -14.40
N ASP A 107 -18.53 5.51 -13.61
CA ASP A 107 -19.67 6.00 -12.82
C ASP A 107 -19.20 6.86 -11.66
N ALA A 108 -18.12 6.47 -10.97
CA ALA A 108 -17.52 7.29 -9.92
C ALA A 108 -17.02 8.63 -10.47
N LEU A 109 -16.35 8.63 -11.63
CA LEU A 109 -15.92 9.86 -12.31
C LEU A 109 -17.12 10.74 -12.68
N ARG A 110 -18.22 10.15 -13.17
CA ARG A 110 -19.44 10.91 -13.47
C ARG A 110 -20.07 11.50 -12.22
N LEU A 111 -20.21 10.72 -11.15
CA LEU A 111 -20.78 11.23 -9.89
C LEU A 111 -19.91 12.35 -9.30
N ARG A 112 -18.59 12.23 -9.39
CA ARG A 112 -17.66 13.22 -8.83
C ARG A 112 -17.57 14.50 -9.64
N TYR A 113 -17.67 14.40 -10.96
CA TYR A 113 -17.36 15.50 -11.87
C TYR A 113 -18.58 16.00 -12.69
N ARG A 114 -19.76 15.39 -12.57
CA ARG A 114 -21.01 15.97 -13.09
C ARG A 114 -21.63 16.92 -12.07
N VAL A 115 -21.61 18.21 -12.42
CA VAL A 115 -21.99 19.36 -11.58
C VAL A 115 -23.49 19.68 -11.62
N ASP A 116 -24.34 18.66 -11.69
CA ASP A 116 -25.80 18.92 -11.72
C ASP A 116 -26.47 18.86 -10.34
N ASP A 117 -25.87 18.21 -9.32
CA ASP A 117 -26.55 17.95 -8.04
C ASP A 117 -25.71 18.14 -6.74
N PHE A 118 -24.63 18.94 -6.72
CA PHE A 118 -23.87 19.11 -5.47
C PHE A 118 -24.58 19.99 -4.43
N THR A 119 -24.70 19.50 -3.19
CA THR A 119 -25.11 20.34 -2.04
C THR A 119 -23.98 21.29 -1.64
N LYS A 120 -24.29 22.32 -0.84
CA LYS A 120 -23.27 23.27 -0.38
C LYS A 120 -22.16 22.60 0.44
N GLU A 121 -22.46 21.52 1.17
CA GLU A 121 -21.44 20.81 1.95
C GLU A 121 -20.42 20.09 1.06
N GLU A 122 -20.84 19.53 -0.08
CA GLU A 122 -19.97 18.80 -1.02
C GLU A 122 -19.06 19.73 -1.82
N GLN A 123 -19.45 21.00 -1.96
CA GLN A 123 -18.63 22.05 -2.58
C GLN A 123 -17.44 22.43 -1.70
N ASP A 124 -17.59 22.37 -0.37
CA ASP A 124 -16.54 22.72 0.59
C ASP A 124 -15.46 21.62 0.72
N GLU A 125 -15.74 20.39 0.26
CA GLU A 125 -14.77 19.28 0.20
C GLU A 125 -13.97 19.21 -1.10
N MET A 126 -14.29 20.05 -2.11
CA MET A 126 -13.59 20.06 -3.39
C MET A 126 -12.33 20.93 -3.34
N TYR A 127 -11.17 20.31 -3.09
CA TYR A 127 -9.86 20.96 -3.21
C TYR A 127 -9.16 20.49 -4.48
N VAL A 128 -8.61 21.44 -5.24
CA VAL A 128 -7.72 21.16 -6.38
C VAL A 128 -6.29 21.44 -5.93
N PHE A 129 -5.41 20.45 -6.09
CA PHE A 129 -3.97 20.69 -5.94
C PHE A 129 -3.48 21.54 -7.11
N SER A 130 -2.97 22.73 -6.80
CA SER A 130 -2.20 23.51 -7.78
C SER A 130 -0.94 22.74 -8.17
N THR A 131 -0.38 23.06 -9.35
CA THR A 131 0.94 22.62 -9.85
C THR A 131 2.11 22.89 -8.89
N SER A 132 1.86 23.56 -7.76
CA SER A 132 2.82 23.86 -6.69
C SER A 132 2.54 23.12 -5.37
N GLN A 133 1.68 22.09 -5.36
CA GLN A 133 1.32 21.27 -4.17
C GLN A 133 0.78 22.05 -2.95
N LYS A 134 0.32 23.29 -3.12
CA LYS A 134 -0.43 24.01 -2.08
C LYS A 134 -1.91 23.63 -2.09
N ARG A 135 -2.49 23.40 -0.90
CA ARG A 135 -3.94 23.34 -0.68
C ARG A 135 -4.51 24.74 -0.94
N VAL A 136 -5.30 24.88 -1.99
CA VAL A 136 -6.05 26.11 -2.28
C VAL A 136 -7.51 25.82 -1.97
N SER A 137 -8.06 26.46 -0.94
CA SER A 137 -9.52 26.53 -0.76
C SER A 137 -10.08 27.32 -1.93
N VAL A 138 -11.07 26.76 -2.63
CA VAL A 138 -11.75 27.47 -3.71
C VAL A 138 -12.64 28.54 -3.07
N GLU A 139 -12.07 29.67 -2.68
CA GLU A 139 -12.84 30.91 -2.55
C GLU A 139 -13.35 31.24 -3.96
N LEU A 140 -14.63 30.94 -4.15
CA LEU A 140 -15.37 30.94 -5.40
C LEU A 140 -15.43 32.34 -6.03
N VAL A 141 -14.35 32.73 -6.71
CA VAL A 141 -14.43 33.73 -7.78
C VAL A 141 -14.62 33.00 -9.11
N GLY A 142 -15.87 32.65 -9.38
CA GLY A 142 -16.33 32.24 -10.71
C GLY A 142 -16.69 30.77 -10.84
N THR A 143 -17.76 30.35 -10.17
CA THR A 143 -18.50 29.09 -10.40
C THR A 143 -18.75 28.78 -11.88
N ASN A 144 -18.81 29.77 -12.76
CA ASN A 144 -19.05 29.56 -14.19
C ASN A 144 -17.81 29.04 -14.96
N LYS A 145 -16.59 29.37 -14.55
CA LYS A 145 -15.38 28.96 -15.30
C LYS A 145 -14.93 27.52 -15.01
N VAL A 146 -15.19 27.04 -13.80
CA VAL A 146 -14.96 25.63 -13.42
C VAL A 146 -16.01 24.73 -14.09
N ARG A 147 -17.26 25.22 -14.17
CA ARG A 147 -18.40 24.52 -14.78
C ARG A 147 -18.31 24.36 -16.30
N ASP A 148 -17.65 25.28 -17.00
CA ASP A 148 -17.44 25.17 -18.45
C ASP A 148 -16.17 24.38 -18.81
N LYS A 149 -15.16 24.32 -17.94
CA LYS A 149 -13.97 23.46 -18.13
C LYS A 149 -14.22 21.98 -17.80
N LEU A 150 -15.10 21.70 -16.83
CA LEU A 150 -15.46 20.32 -16.43
C LEU A 150 -16.49 19.65 -17.34
N LYS A 151 -17.02 20.34 -18.36
CA LYS A 151 -17.87 19.73 -19.40
C LYS A 151 -17.07 18.85 -20.37
N ASN A 152 -15.76 19.05 -20.47
CA ASN A 152 -14.86 18.26 -21.29
C ASN A 152 -13.99 17.39 -20.40
N PHE A 153 -14.42 16.16 -20.12
CA PHE A 153 -13.56 15.16 -19.50
C PHE A 153 -12.25 14.93 -20.31
N ASP A 154 -12.23 15.30 -21.60
CA ASP A 154 -11.04 15.34 -22.46
C ASP A 154 -9.90 16.22 -21.92
N GLU A 155 -10.17 17.26 -21.13
CA GLU A 155 -9.14 18.14 -20.56
C GLU A 155 -8.62 17.66 -19.19
N LEU A 156 -9.22 16.60 -18.62
CA LEU A 156 -8.91 16.14 -17.27
C LEU A 156 -7.57 15.38 -17.24
N SER A 157 -6.53 16.06 -16.76
CA SER A 157 -5.19 15.45 -16.56
C SER A 157 -5.03 14.74 -15.22
N CYS A 158 -5.82 15.08 -14.21
CA CYS A 158 -5.73 14.53 -12.85
C CYS A 158 -7.15 14.34 -12.30
N ALA A 159 -7.42 13.17 -11.73
CA ALA A 159 -8.70 12.81 -11.15
C ALA A 159 -8.49 12.12 -9.80
N SER A 160 -9.36 12.41 -8.84
CA SER A 160 -9.46 11.70 -7.57
C SER A 160 -10.91 11.31 -7.34
N VAL A 161 -11.13 10.01 -7.14
CA VAL A 161 -12.41 9.40 -6.78
C VAL A 161 -12.25 8.60 -5.49
N SER A 162 -11.51 9.18 -4.54
CA SER A 162 -11.20 8.55 -3.26
C SER A 162 -12.48 8.28 -2.45
N PHE A 163 -12.55 7.10 -1.82
CA PHE A 163 -13.67 6.66 -0.99
C PHE A 163 -15.04 6.72 -1.69
N MET A 164 -15.10 6.56 -3.01
CA MET A 164 -16.35 6.53 -3.78
C MET A 164 -16.88 5.10 -3.98
N GLY A 165 -16.19 4.10 -3.46
CA GLY A 165 -16.56 2.69 -3.61
C GLY A 165 -16.27 2.15 -4.99
N VAL A 166 -15.22 2.60 -5.67
CA VAL A 166 -14.82 2.03 -6.97
C VAL A 166 -14.45 0.56 -6.78
N SER A 167 -15.21 -0.36 -7.36
CA SER A 167 -14.98 -1.81 -7.24
C SER A 167 -14.48 -2.46 -8.52
N SER A 168 -14.53 -1.76 -9.66
CA SER A 168 -14.07 -2.27 -10.95
C SER A 168 -13.67 -1.14 -11.89
N ALA A 169 -12.85 -1.47 -12.90
CA ALA A 169 -12.42 -0.52 -13.93
C ALA A 169 -13.57 -0.06 -14.86
N GLY A 170 -14.66 -0.83 -14.95
CA GLY A 170 -15.73 -0.61 -15.94
C GLY A 170 -15.33 -1.05 -17.34
N SER A 171 -16.06 -0.58 -18.37
CA SER A 171 -15.69 -0.80 -19.77
C SER A 171 -14.45 0.03 -20.12
N PRO A 172 -13.37 -0.57 -20.67
CA PRO A 172 -12.19 0.15 -21.14
C PRO A 172 -12.53 1.23 -22.18
N GLU A 173 -13.45 0.93 -23.11
CA GLU A 173 -13.85 1.85 -24.18
C GLU A 173 -14.57 3.07 -23.62
N GLU A 174 -15.44 2.85 -22.63
CA GLU A 174 -16.14 3.91 -21.94
C GLU A 174 -15.18 4.78 -21.12
N LEU A 175 -14.24 4.17 -20.40
CA LEU A 175 -13.25 4.90 -19.60
C LEU A 175 -12.31 5.73 -20.49
N GLN A 176 -11.87 5.16 -21.61
CA GLN A 176 -11.05 5.85 -22.61
C GLN A 176 -11.81 7.00 -23.27
N GLY A 177 -13.09 6.80 -23.60
CA GLY A 177 -13.95 7.85 -24.16
C GLY A 177 -14.33 8.93 -23.14
N LEU A 178 -14.33 8.60 -21.85
CA LEU A 178 -14.59 9.56 -20.78
C LEU A 178 -13.33 10.40 -20.54
N VAL A 179 -12.19 9.80 -20.15
CA VAL A 179 -11.00 10.55 -19.70
C VAL A 179 -9.73 10.17 -20.47
N PRO A 180 -9.63 10.47 -21.78
CA PRO A 180 -8.54 9.99 -22.64
C PRO A 180 -7.14 10.54 -22.28
N ASN A 181 -7.08 11.73 -21.67
CA ASN A 181 -5.85 12.45 -21.37
C ASN A 181 -5.43 12.38 -19.90
N LEU A 182 -6.02 11.46 -19.13
CA LEU A 182 -5.73 11.33 -17.71
C LEU A 182 -4.29 10.87 -17.47
N ARG A 183 -3.55 11.64 -16.68
CA ARG A 183 -2.16 11.35 -16.30
C ARG A 183 -2.01 10.92 -14.85
N GLN A 184 -2.91 11.35 -13.98
CA GLN A 184 -2.88 11.03 -12.57
C GLN A 184 -4.26 10.57 -12.11
N LEU A 185 -4.31 9.42 -11.46
CA LEU A 185 -5.54 8.87 -10.91
C LEU A 185 -5.34 8.46 -9.46
N ASP A 186 -6.15 9.03 -8.59
CA ASP A 186 -6.24 8.69 -7.19
C ASP A 186 -7.51 7.87 -6.91
N LEU A 187 -7.28 6.61 -6.52
CA LEU A 187 -8.29 5.62 -6.14
C LEU A 187 -8.23 5.31 -4.64
N THR A 188 -7.72 6.21 -3.81
CA THR A 188 -7.54 5.97 -2.38
C THR A 188 -8.82 5.48 -1.70
N GLY A 189 -8.72 4.39 -0.93
CA GLY A 189 -9.80 3.92 -0.06
C GLY A 189 -11.03 3.40 -0.78
N ASN A 190 -10.85 2.79 -1.94
CA ASN A 190 -11.92 2.18 -2.73
C ASN A 190 -12.00 0.66 -2.50
N LEU A 191 -12.74 -0.04 -3.36
CA LEU A 191 -13.06 -1.47 -3.24
C LEU A 191 -12.34 -2.32 -4.29
N ILE A 192 -11.48 -1.73 -5.11
CA ILE A 192 -10.71 -2.46 -6.12
C ILE A 192 -9.64 -3.30 -5.42
N SER A 193 -9.58 -4.60 -5.73
CA SER A 193 -8.62 -5.52 -5.13
C SER A 193 -7.84 -6.36 -6.14
N GLN A 194 -8.40 -6.53 -7.35
CA GLN A 194 -7.87 -7.40 -8.40
C GLN A 194 -6.85 -6.65 -9.26
N TRP A 195 -5.68 -7.25 -9.49
CA TRP A 195 -4.70 -6.67 -10.41
C TRP A 195 -5.16 -6.65 -11.86
N GLN A 196 -6.03 -7.59 -12.26
CA GLN A 196 -6.59 -7.60 -13.62
C GLN A 196 -7.40 -6.34 -13.92
N ASP A 197 -8.13 -5.81 -12.94
CA ASP A 197 -8.87 -4.56 -13.08
C ASP A 197 -7.91 -3.37 -13.22
N ILE A 198 -6.82 -3.36 -12.43
CA ILE A 198 -5.77 -2.34 -12.52
C ILE A 198 -5.08 -2.36 -13.89
N PHE A 199 -4.76 -3.56 -14.41
CA PHE A 199 -4.15 -3.71 -15.72
C PHE A 199 -5.07 -3.22 -16.83
N SER A 200 -6.35 -3.60 -16.77
CA SER A 200 -7.36 -3.17 -17.75
C SER A 200 -7.56 -1.65 -17.73
N LEU A 201 -7.59 -1.05 -16.54
CA LEU A 201 -7.65 0.40 -16.34
C LEU A 201 -6.44 1.11 -16.94
N CYS A 202 -5.22 0.64 -16.65
CA CYS A 202 -4.00 1.23 -17.17
C CYS A 202 -3.87 1.09 -18.69
N GLN A 203 -4.40 0.01 -19.27
CA GLN A 203 -4.46 -0.17 -20.73
C GLN A 203 -5.49 0.78 -21.38
N ALA A 204 -6.63 1.01 -20.73
CA ALA A 204 -7.64 1.97 -21.19
C ALA A 204 -7.15 3.42 -21.12
N LEU A 205 -6.23 3.72 -20.20
CA LEU A 205 -5.67 5.04 -19.95
C LEU A 205 -4.18 5.11 -20.35
N PRO A 206 -3.86 5.20 -21.64
CA PRO A 206 -2.49 5.13 -22.11
C PRO A 206 -1.63 6.31 -21.64
N SER A 207 -2.22 7.45 -21.27
CA SER A 207 -1.49 8.63 -20.77
C SER A 207 -1.23 8.59 -19.26
N LEU A 208 -1.68 7.55 -18.55
CA LEU A 208 -1.57 7.47 -17.09
C LEU A 208 -0.11 7.26 -16.65
N GLU A 209 0.37 8.16 -15.81
CA GLU A 209 1.73 8.21 -15.27
C GLU A 209 1.77 7.96 -13.76
N VAL A 210 0.75 8.41 -13.03
CA VAL A 210 0.65 8.32 -11.57
C VAL A 210 -0.62 7.58 -11.19
N LEU A 211 -0.48 6.50 -10.42
CA LEU A 211 -1.59 5.72 -9.90
C LEU A 211 -1.48 5.59 -8.38
N ASP A 212 -2.48 6.11 -7.67
CA ASP A 212 -2.58 5.98 -6.22
C ASP A 212 -3.69 5.00 -5.83
N LEU A 213 -3.30 3.91 -5.17
CA LEU A 213 -4.17 2.84 -4.69
C LEU A 213 -4.17 2.75 -3.17
N THR A 214 -3.74 3.80 -2.47
CA THR A 214 -3.65 3.83 -1.00
C THR A 214 -4.94 3.31 -0.35
N ASN A 215 -4.82 2.50 0.70
CA ASN A 215 -5.96 1.92 1.43
C ASN A 215 -6.90 1.02 0.60
N ASN A 216 -6.45 0.44 -0.50
CA ASN A 216 -7.16 -0.64 -1.18
C ASN A 216 -6.50 -1.98 -0.81
N THR A 217 -7.25 -2.93 -0.26
CA THR A 217 -6.68 -4.25 0.04
C THR A 217 -6.52 -5.06 -1.23
N MET A 218 -5.28 -5.13 -1.72
CA MET A 218 -4.93 -5.76 -2.98
C MET A 218 -4.67 -7.25 -2.81
N GLU A 219 -4.90 -8.01 -3.87
CA GLU A 219 -4.42 -9.39 -3.95
C GLU A 219 -2.90 -9.43 -4.04
N ASN A 220 -2.33 -10.50 -3.47
CA ASN A 220 -0.88 -10.73 -3.43
C ASN A 220 -0.38 -11.64 -4.56
N ASP A 221 -1.23 -11.91 -5.55
CA ASP A 221 -0.87 -12.69 -6.71
C ASP A 221 -1.63 -12.23 -7.96
N PHE A 222 -1.10 -12.55 -9.13
CA PHE A 222 -1.75 -12.44 -10.43
C PHE A 222 -1.06 -13.38 -11.43
N VAL A 223 -1.82 -13.88 -12.41
CA VAL A 223 -1.34 -14.88 -13.38
C VAL A 223 -0.76 -14.22 -14.63
N GLU A 224 -1.48 -13.27 -15.21
CA GLU A 224 -1.11 -12.58 -16.45
C GLU A 224 -0.89 -11.10 -16.17
N SER A 225 0.02 -10.47 -16.92
CA SER A 225 0.26 -9.04 -16.80
C SER A 225 0.67 -8.41 -18.13
N PRO A 226 0.12 -7.24 -18.50
CA PRO A 226 0.58 -6.47 -19.65
C PRO A 226 1.81 -5.63 -19.31
N LEU A 227 2.57 -5.20 -20.31
CA LEU A 227 3.63 -4.21 -20.11
C LEU A 227 3.03 -2.79 -20.10
N LEU A 228 3.10 -2.13 -18.94
CA LEU A 228 2.61 -0.78 -18.72
C LEU A 228 3.77 0.22 -18.74
N LYS A 229 4.11 0.69 -19.95
CA LYS A 229 5.30 1.53 -20.17
C LYS A 229 5.16 2.98 -19.70
N ASN A 230 3.97 3.43 -19.33
CA ASN A 230 3.70 4.85 -19.04
C ASN A 230 3.64 5.17 -17.55
N ILE A 231 3.37 4.18 -16.70
CA ILE A 231 3.35 4.37 -15.25
C ILE A 231 4.76 4.66 -14.75
N ARG A 232 4.89 5.72 -13.96
CA ARG A 232 6.13 6.22 -13.34
C ARG A 232 6.03 6.17 -11.82
N VAL A 233 4.86 6.50 -11.28
CA VAL A 233 4.63 6.55 -9.84
C VAL A 233 3.51 5.60 -9.48
N LEU A 234 3.79 4.67 -8.56
CA LEU A 234 2.82 3.71 -8.05
C LEU A 234 2.78 3.80 -6.53
N VAL A 235 1.62 4.12 -5.99
CA VAL A 235 1.39 4.24 -4.56
C VAL A 235 0.52 3.09 -4.08
N LEU A 236 1.09 2.22 -3.25
CA LEU A 236 0.46 1.03 -2.68
C LEU A 236 0.49 1.09 -1.14
N ASN A 237 0.22 2.27 -0.58
CA ASN A 237 0.28 2.45 0.87
C ASN A 237 -0.90 1.76 1.55
N ASN A 238 -0.64 1.02 2.63
CA ASN A 238 -1.64 0.29 3.40
C ASN A 238 -2.55 -0.60 2.52
N CYS A 239 -1.94 -1.27 1.53
CA CYS A 239 -2.65 -2.14 0.61
C CYS A 239 -2.58 -3.62 1.02
N GLY A 240 -1.78 -3.95 2.04
CA GLY A 240 -1.55 -5.33 2.48
C GLY A 240 -0.71 -6.14 1.50
N VAL A 241 0.13 -5.47 0.71
CA VAL A 241 0.97 -6.11 -0.31
C VAL A 241 2.22 -6.75 0.31
N THR A 242 2.65 -7.88 -0.24
CA THR A 242 3.89 -8.59 0.13
C THR A 242 5.01 -8.29 -0.86
N TRP A 243 6.26 -8.50 -0.45
CA TRP A 243 7.40 -8.31 -1.36
C TRP A 243 7.39 -9.29 -2.55
N GLU A 244 6.83 -10.49 -2.37
CA GLU A 244 6.67 -11.47 -3.46
C GLU A 244 5.80 -10.92 -4.60
N LEU A 245 4.74 -10.16 -4.25
CA LEU A 245 3.95 -9.44 -5.23
C LEU A 245 4.79 -8.34 -5.91
N ILE A 246 5.58 -7.57 -5.16
CA ILE A 246 6.44 -6.51 -5.71
C ILE A 246 7.43 -7.08 -6.74
N GLU A 247 8.02 -8.25 -6.47
CA GLU A 247 8.87 -8.97 -7.41
C GLU A 247 8.14 -9.36 -8.71
N LYS A 248 6.83 -9.63 -8.65
CA LYS A 248 6.01 -9.87 -9.85
C LYS A 248 5.68 -8.56 -10.56
N LEU A 249 5.39 -7.48 -9.83
CA LEU A 249 5.01 -6.17 -10.37
C LEU A 249 6.14 -5.48 -11.15
N LYS A 250 7.41 -5.85 -10.93
CA LYS A 250 8.54 -5.30 -11.70
C LYS A 250 8.43 -5.51 -13.21
N VAL A 251 7.74 -6.57 -13.65
CA VAL A 251 7.54 -6.90 -15.07
C VAL A 251 6.54 -5.95 -15.74
N PRO A 252 5.27 -5.83 -15.25
CA PRO A 252 4.32 -4.89 -15.83
C PRO A 252 4.77 -3.44 -15.66
N PHE A 253 5.38 -3.07 -14.53
CA PHE A 253 5.79 -1.70 -14.20
C PHE A 253 7.30 -1.47 -14.43
N ALA A 254 7.81 -1.83 -15.61
CA ALA A 254 9.25 -1.76 -15.91
C ALA A 254 9.85 -0.32 -15.92
N CYS A 255 9.01 0.70 -16.10
CA CYS A 255 9.41 2.11 -16.17
C CYS A 255 9.13 2.89 -14.87
N LEU A 256 8.93 2.18 -13.74
CA LEU A 256 8.61 2.78 -12.46
C LEU A 256 9.79 3.56 -11.87
N THR A 257 9.59 4.83 -11.58
CA THR A 257 10.56 5.72 -10.94
C THR A 257 10.34 5.86 -9.44
N ASP A 258 9.08 5.79 -8.99
CA ASP A 258 8.71 6.03 -7.60
C ASP A 258 7.74 4.93 -7.12
N LEU A 259 8.11 4.23 -6.05
CA LEU A 259 7.31 3.19 -5.44
C LEU A 259 7.09 3.49 -3.97
N HIS A 260 5.83 3.62 -3.57
CA HIS A 260 5.44 3.87 -2.19
C HIS A 260 4.72 2.66 -1.60
N LEU A 261 5.24 2.16 -0.48
CA LEU A 261 4.82 0.93 0.20
C LEU A 261 4.61 1.16 1.71
N ILE A 262 4.15 2.35 2.09
CA ILE A 262 3.96 2.74 3.49
C ILE A 262 2.90 1.84 4.15
N TRP A 263 3.05 1.48 5.44
CA TRP A 263 2.03 0.74 6.20
C TRP A 263 1.62 -0.64 5.63
N ASN A 264 2.51 -1.35 4.93
CA ASN A 264 2.23 -2.71 4.43
C ASN A 264 2.66 -3.82 5.37
N LYS A 265 3.19 -3.49 6.56
CA LYS A 265 3.69 -4.45 7.56
C LYS A 265 4.82 -5.34 7.01
N LEU A 266 5.54 -4.87 6.00
CA LEU A 266 6.66 -5.59 5.38
C LEU A 266 7.76 -5.77 6.41
N ASN A 267 8.29 -6.99 6.53
CA ASN A 267 9.40 -7.31 7.42
C ASN A 267 10.59 -7.94 6.70
N ILE A 268 10.35 -8.62 5.57
CA ILE A 268 11.32 -9.37 4.79
C ILE A 268 11.18 -9.00 3.32
N ILE A 269 12.32 -8.81 2.66
CA ILE A 269 12.49 -8.67 1.22
C ILE A 269 12.88 -10.04 0.67
N THR A 270 11.96 -10.64 -0.08
CA THR A 270 12.17 -11.95 -0.72
C THR A 270 12.89 -11.77 -2.06
N THR A 271 13.86 -12.63 -2.34
CA THR A 271 14.66 -12.58 -3.58
C THR A 271 14.60 -13.94 -4.29
N PRO A 272 13.57 -14.20 -5.11
CA PRO A 272 13.37 -15.52 -5.72
C PRO A 272 14.51 -15.98 -6.63
N ALA A 273 15.23 -15.04 -7.25
CA ALA A 273 16.27 -15.29 -8.25
C ALA A 273 17.71 -15.14 -7.74
N GLY A 274 17.93 -15.10 -6.42
CA GLY A 274 19.27 -14.98 -5.84
C GLY A 274 19.29 -14.31 -4.47
N ASN A 275 20.39 -13.64 -4.15
CA ASN A 275 20.58 -12.95 -2.87
C ASN A 275 20.20 -11.45 -2.91
N PHE A 276 19.96 -10.91 -4.10
CA PHE A 276 19.67 -9.48 -4.31
C PHE A 276 18.46 -9.29 -5.20
N VAL A 277 17.78 -8.17 -5.02
CA VAL A 277 16.69 -7.73 -5.89
C VAL A 277 17.27 -7.34 -7.24
N GLN A 278 16.71 -7.90 -8.30
CA GLN A 278 17.07 -7.62 -9.69
C GLN A 278 15.86 -7.06 -10.44
N GLY A 279 16.11 -6.12 -11.35
CA GLY A 279 15.09 -5.35 -12.05
C GLY A 279 15.00 -3.93 -11.49
N PHE A 280 13.84 -3.27 -11.66
CA PHE A 280 13.61 -1.89 -11.22
C PHE A 280 14.69 -0.90 -11.69
N ASP A 281 15.11 -1.06 -12.95
CA ASP A 281 16.20 -0.31 -13.57
C ASP A 281 16.04 1.21 -13.56
N THR A 282 14.80 1.68 -13.43
CA THR A 282 14.43 3.09 -13.46
C THR A 282 14.01 3.64 -12.10
N LEU A 283 13.95 2.78 -11.07
CA LEU A 283 13.45 3.14 -9.74
C LEU A 283 14.45 4.05 -9.03
N ARG A 284 14.00 5.27 -8.70
CA ARG A 284 14.77 6.31 -8.02
C ARG A 284 14.36 6.47 -6.57
N LEU A 285 13.08 6.29 -6.27
CA LEU A 285 12.55 6.43 -4.93
C LEU A 285 11.83 5.16 -4.51
N LEU A 286 12.26 4.60 -3.37
CA LEU A 286 11.56 3.53 -2.69
C LEU A 286 11.19 4.00 -1.28
N ASN A 287 9.89 4.04 -1.01
CA ASN A 287 9.38 4.41 0.29
C ASN A 287 8.79 3.21 1.02
N LEU A 288 9.46 2.81 2.10
CA LEU A 288 9.14 1.73 3.01
C LEU A 288 8.86 2.26 4.44
N GLU A 289 8.44 3.52 4.56
CA GLU A 289 8.09 4.12 5.86
C GLU A 289 7.01 3.30 6.58
N ASP A 290 7.13 3.21 7.90
CA ASP A 290 6.13 2.62 8.80
C ASP A 290 5.75 1.18 8.40
N ASN A 291 6.80 0.38 8.21
CA ASN A 291 6.73 -1.07 8.05
C ASN A 291 7.35 -1.76 9.28
N HIS A 292 7.60 -3.06 9.19
CA HIS A 292 8.12 -3.87 10.30
C HIS A 292 9.54 -4.39 10.02
N ILE A 293 10.36 -3.62 9.31
CA ILE A 293 11.73 -4.00 8.98
C ILE A 293 12.60 -3.86 10.24
N VAL A 294 13.26 -4.95 10.64
CA VAL A 294 14.13 -5.00 11.83
C VAL A 294 15.61 -5.11 11.46
N SER A 295 15.95 -5.99 10.51
CA SER A 295 17.34 -6.21 10.09
C SER A 295 17.71 -5.33 8.89
N TRP A 296 18.90 -4.74 8.94
CA TRP A 296 19.49 -4.02 7.81
C TRP A 296 19.91 -4.95 6.66
N ASP A 297 20.06 -6.25 6.91
CA ASP A 297 20.39 -7.23 5.87
C ASP A 297 19.32 -7.26 4.77
N GLU A 298 18.08 -6.92 5.10
CA GLU A 298 16.99 -6.76 4.12
C GLU A 298 17.28 -5.61 3.16
N MET A 299 17.83 -4.50 3.65
CA MET A 299 18.22 -3.37 2.81
C MET A 299 19.43 -3.71 1.94
N VAL A 300 20.36 -4.52 2.44
CA VAL A 300 21.51 -5.01 1.64
C VAL A 300 21.04 -5.75 0.37
N LYS A 301 19.87 -6.40 0.39
CA LYS A 301 19.28 -7.04 -0.81
C LYS A 301 18.92 -6.03 -1.91
N LEU A 302 18.70 -4.76 -1.56
CA LEU A 302 18.39 -3.66 -2.49
C LEU A 302 19.65 -2.92 -2.99
N SER A 303 20.83 -3.33 -2.54
CA SER A 303 22.08 -2.59 -2.78
C SER A 303 22.47 -2.42 -4.25
N TYR A 304 22.03 -3.31 -5.14
CA TYR A 304 22.34 -3.29 -6.57
C TYR A 304 21.30 -2.58 -7.45
N LEU A 305 20.32 -1.90 -6.84
CA LEU A 305 19.39 -1.04 -7.59
C LEU A 305 20.12 0.21 -8.12
N ARG A 306 20.60 0.12 -9.37
CA ARG A 306 21.50 1.10 -10.02
C ARG A 306 20.96 2.52 -10.18
N SER A 307 19.66 2.71 -10.02
CA SER A 307 18.99 4.00 -10.17
C SER A 307 18.46 4.56 -8.86
N LEU A 308 18.58 3.82 -7.75
CA LEU A 308 17.99 4.20 -6.47
C LEU A 308 18.73 5.41 -5.88
N GLU A 309 18.01 6.52 -5.77
CA GLU A 309 18.50 7.80 -5.25
C GLU A 309 17.98 8.07 -3.84
N GLN A 310 16.78 7.59 -3.51
CA GLN A 310 16.12 7.84 -2.24
C GLN A 310 15.54 6.55 -1.65
N LEU A 311 15.90 6.30 -0.38
CA LEU A 311 15.36 5.18 0.39
C LEU A 311 14.76 5.73 1.68
N HIS A 312 13.43 5.63 1.81
CA HIS A 312 12.71 6.09 2.99
C HIS A 312 12.34 4.90 3.87
N LEU A 313 12.84 4.91 5.11
CA LEU A 313 12.71 3.83 6.09
C LEU A 313 12.29 4.37 7.47
N ASN A 314 11.69 5.56 7.53
CA ASN A 314 11.23 6.11 8.80
C ASN A 314 10.24 5.14 9.47
N LYS A 315 10.14 5.19 10.81
CA LYS A 315 9.16 4.42 11.60
C LYS A 315 9.23 2.89 11.39
N ASN A 316 10.42 2.37 11.11
CA ASN A 316 10.69 0.93 11.15
C ASN A 316 11.31 0.56 12.51
N LYS A 317 11.89 -0.63 12.63
CA LYS A 317 12.49 -1.16 13.87
C LYS A 317 13.98 -1.47 13.69
N ILE A 318 14.64 -0.69 12.84
CA ILE A 318 16.05 -0.90 12.51
C ILE A 318 16.91 -0.48 13.69
N LYS A 319 17.79 -1.38 14.14
CA LYS A 319 18.71 -1.12 15.27
C LYS A 319 20.12 -0.76 14.83
N HIS A 320 20.60 -1.42 13.77
CA HIS A 320 21.97 -1.27 13.31
C HIS A 320 22.00 -1.05 11.80
N VAL A 321 22.81 -0.09 11.35
CA VAL A 321 23.02 0.21 9.94
C VAL A 321 24.45 -0.15 9.57
N ARG A 322 24.64 -0.91 8.49
CA ARG A 322 25.97 -1.31 8.02
C ARG A 322 26.07 -1.21 6.51
N TYR A 323 27.08 -0.50 6.03
CA TYR A 323 27.42 -0.50 4.62
C TYR A 323 28.02 -1.86 4.23
N PRO A 324 27.58 -2.49 3.14
CA PRO A 324 27.99 -3.84 2.81
C PRO A 324 29.32 -3.84 2.03
N SER A 325 30.44 -3.68 2.73
CA SER A 325 31.78 -3.48 2.14
C SER A 325 32.39 -4.71 1.44
N ASN A 326 31.92 -5.92 1.74
CA ASN A 326 32.52 -7.19 1.27
C ASN A 326 31.59 -7.96 0.32
N LEU A 327 30.70 -7.29 -0.41
CA LEU A 327 29.81 -7.98 -1.33
C LEU A 327 30.56 -8.54 -2.54
N PRO A 328 30.26 -9.79 -2.96
CA PRO A 328 30.81 -10.32 -4.19
C PRO A 328 30.37 -9.43 -5.36
N SER A 329 31.31 -9.05 -6.23
CA SER A 329 31.00 -8.31 -7.45
C SER A 329 29.88 -9.05 -8.20
N SER A 330 28.72 -8.41 -8.36
CA SER A 330 27.54 -9.00 -9.04
C SER A 330 27.74 -9.20 -10.56
N GLY A 331 28.98 -9.15 -11.06
CA GLY A 331 29.30 -9.27 -12.48
C GLY A 331 29.60 -10.70 -12.89
N SER A 332 28.80 -11.23 -13.83
CA SER A 332 29.27 -12.31 -14.70
C SER A 332 30.31 -11.72 -15.66
N LEU A 333 31.56 -12.18 -15.57
CA LEU A 333 32.69 -11.88 -16.47
C LEU A 333 33.05 -10.39 -16.67
N GLY A 334 34.00 -9.91 -15.86
CA GLY A 334 34.95 -8.86 -16.30
C GLY A 334 34.64 -7.40 -15.98
N ASP A 335 33.49 -7.07 -15.39
CA ASP A 335 33.13 -5.67 -15.10
C ASP A 335 33.61 -5.18 -13.72
N VAL A 336 34.04 -3.91 -13.69
CA VAL A 336 34.43 -3.12 -12.52
C VAL A 336 33.45 -3.36 -11.37
N ALA A 337 33.97 -3.60 -10.15
CA ALA A 337 33.14 -3.83 -8.98
C ALA A 337 32.18 -2.65 -8.77
N VAL A 338 30.89 -2.83 -9.10
CA VAL A 338 29.87 -1.80 -8.92
C VAL A 338 29.63 -1.65 -7.41
N PRO A 339 29.82 -0.44 -6.85
CA PRO A 339 29.64 -0.22 -5.43
C PRO A 339 28.16 -0.35 -5.05
N ALA A 340 27.92 -0.92 -3.87
CA ALA A 340 26.58 -0.98 -3.29
C ALA A 340 26.01 0.43 -3.09
N PHE A 341 24.73 0.62 -3.40
CA PHE A 341 24.03 1.90 -3.24
C PHE A 341 24.75 3.08 -3.92
N GLU A 342 25.32 2.85 -5.11
CA GLU A 342 26.13 3.83 -5.84
C GLU A 342 25.48 5.21 -5.95
N LYS A 343 24.18 5.26 -6.26
CA LYS A 343 23.43 6.51 -6.47
C LYS A 343 22.61 6.97 -5.27
N LEU A 344 22.66 6.30 -4.13
CA LEU A 344 21.82 6.64 -2.98
C LEU A 344 22.27 7.97 -2.38
N GLN A 345 21.38 8.97 -2.44
CA GLN A 345 21.62 10.34 -1.98
C GLN A 345 20.85 10.67 -0.70
N VAL A 346 19.66 10.10 -0.55
CA VAL A 346 18.76 10.37 0.57
C VAL A 346 18.44 9.06 1.30
N LEU A 347 18.74 9.02 2.60
CA LEU A 347 18.43 7.90 3.47
C LEU A 347 17.68 8.39 4.72
N LEU A 348 16.38 8.11 4.77
CA LEU A 348 15.54 8.54 5.89
C LEU A 348 15.31 7.38 6.87
N LEU A 349 15.88 7.50 8.06
CA LEU A 349 15.86 6.50 9.14
C LEU A 349 15.23 7.05 10.42
N GLY A 350 14.40 8.10 10.33
CA GLY A 350 13.75 8.70 11.49
C GLY A 350 12.86 7.73 12.25
N SER A 351 12.72 7.89 13.56
CA SER A 351 11.83 7.07 14.40
C SER A 351 12.10 5.55 14.30
N ASN A 352 13.38 5.16 14.26
CA ASN A 352 13.80 3.75 14.34
C ASN A 352 14.37 3.45 15.74
N GLU A 353 15.06 2.32 15.90
CA GLU A 353 15.65 1.85 17.16
C GLU A 353 17.19 1.94 17.16
N ILE A 354 17.76 2.89 16.39
CA ILE A 354 19.22 3.04 16.28
C ILE A 354 19.80 3.64 17.56
N GLU A 355 20.71 2.92 18.21
CA GLU A 355 21.29 3.31 19.52
C GLU A 355 22.81 3.46 19.51
N ASP A 356 23.48 3.09 18.42
CA ASP A 356 24.94 2.93 18.39
C ASP A 356 25.64 3.89 17.40
N PHE A 357 26.82 4.39 17.79
CA PHE A 357 27.67 5.21 16.93
C PHE A 357 28.23 4.49 15.69
N PRO A 358 28.60 3.19 15.73
CA PRO A 358 29.03 2.47 14.52
C PRO A 358 28.02 2.55 13.38
N SER A 359 26.71 2.52 13.66
CA SER A 359 25.67 2.76 12.67
C SER A 359 25.79 4.14 12.01
N VAL A 360 26.07 5.19 12.79
CA VAL A 360 26.27 6.56 12.29
C VAL A 360 27.56 6.65 11.47
N ASP A 361 28.65 6.10 11.98
CA ASP A 361 29.96 6.12 11.32
C ASP A 361 29.89 5.36 9.98
N SER A 362 29.11 4.27 9.91
CA SER A 362 28.89 3.49 8.70
C SER A 362 28.18 4.26 7.59
N LEU A 363 27.43 5.33 7.90
CA LEU A 363 26.77 6.16 6.88
C LEU A 363 27.77 6.90 5.99
N ASN A 364 28.98 7.18 6.49
CA ASN A 364 30.04 7.80 5.69
C ASN A 364 30.57 6.91 4.56
N LEU A 365 30.33 5.60 4.65
CA LEU A 365 30.80 4.63 3.66
C LEU A 365 29.93 4.59 2.40
N PHE A 366 28.73 5.20 2.43
CA PHE A 366 27.88 5.32 1.27
C PHE A 366 28.44 6.38 0.31
N PRO A 367 28.68 6.05 -0.97
CA PRO A 367 29.49 6.88 -1.87
C PRO A 367 28.85 8.23 -2.22
N SER A 368 27.53 8.28 -2.35
CA SER A 368 26.78 9.45 -2.83
C SER A 368 25.83 10.06 -1.78
N LEU A 369 25.89 9.59 -0.52
CA LEU A 369 24.91 9.94 0.49
C LEU A 369 25.08 11.38 0.97
N MET A 370 24.02 12.18 0.85
CA MET A 370 24.04 13.63 1.14
C MET A 370 22.99 14.07 2.16
N ASP A 371 21.84 13.40 2.22
CA ASP A 371 20.76 13.70 3.14
C ASP A 371 20.43 12.48 3.99
N VAL A 372 20.51 12.66 5.31
CA VAL A 372 20.23 11.63 6.29
C VAL A 372 19.25 12.16 7.32
N ARG A 373 18.24 11.35 7.64
CA ARG A 373 17.40 11.56 8.83
C ARG A 373 17.58 10.44 9.82
N ILE A 374 17.98 10.75 11.04
CA ILE A 374 18.09 9.84 12.19
C ILE A 374 17.36 10.41 13.42
N SER A 375 16.48 11.40 13.24
CA SER A 375 15.65 11.96 14.32
C SER A 375 14.84 10.87 15.02
N ASP A 376 14.50 11.10 16.29
CA ASP A 376 13.63 10.20 17.06
C ASP A 376 14.16 8.76 17.22
N ASN A 377 15.46 8.57 17.02
CA ASN A 377 16.18 7.35 17.39
C ASN A 377 16.85 7.53 18.77
N PRO A 378 17.05 6.45 19.55
CA PRO A 378 17.79 6.52 20.81
C PRO A 378 19.13 7.26 20.72
N ILE A 379 19.90 7.07 19.65
CA ILE A 379 21.20 7.74 19.43
C ILE A 379 21.09 9.26 19.27
N ALA A 380 19.93 9.78 18.86
CA ALA A 380 19.70 11.20 18.58
C ALA A 380 18.72 11.87 19.56
N ASP A 381 18.26 11.14 20.58
CA ASP A 381 17.30 11.60 21.59
C ASP A 381 18.01 11.89 22.93
N PRO A 382 18.22 13.17 23.30
CA PRO A 382 18.88 13.52 24.55
C PRO A 382 18.15 12.99 25.80
N ALA A 383 16.82 12.80 25.74
CA ALA A 383 16.04 12.27 26.85
C ALA A 383 16.34 10.78 27.10
N LYS A 384 16.84 10.07 26.08
CA LYS A 384 17.28 8.66 26.16
C LYS A 384 18.79 8.52 26.32
N GLY A 385 19.51 9.61 26.61
CA GLY A 385 20.97 9.62 26.70
C GLY A 385 21.68 9.64 25.33
N GLY A 386 20.95 9.96 24.27
CA GLY A 386 21.47 10.11 22.92
C GLY A 386 22.44 11.28 22.76
N ALA A 387 23.22 11.24 21.68
CA ALA A 387 24.20 12.26 21.37
C ALA A 387 23.52 13.55 20.89
N PRO A 388 24.01 14.72 21.32
CA PRO A 388 23.52 15.98 20.78
C PRO A 388 23.91 16.12 19.29
N ARG A 389 23.10 16.86 18.54
CA ARG A 389 23.22 17.01 17.09
C ARG A 389 24.65 17.31 16.62
N PHE A 390 25.38 18.20 17.29
CA PHE A 390 26.73 18.59 16.88
C PHE A 390 27.73 17.42 16.91
N VAL A 391 27.55 16.44 17.80
CA VAL A 391 28.36 15.22 17.84
C VAL A 391 28.06 14.33 16.63
N LEU A 392 26.77 14.20 16.28
CA LEU A 392 26.34 13.43 15.11
C LEU A 392 26.86 14.05 13.81
N VAL A 393 26.78 15.38 13.69
CA VAL A 393 27.33 16.12 12.54
C VAL A 393 28.84 15.93 12.43
N ALA A 394 29.59 16.04 13.53
CA ALA A 394 31.05 15.85 13.53
C ALA A 394 31.49 14.43 13.09
N ARG A 395 30.62 13.43 13.26
CA ARG A 395 30.86 12.05 12.81
C ARG A 395 30.47 11.83 11.35
N LEU A 396 29.58 12.63 10.80
CA LEU A 396 29.09 12.51 9.43
C LEU A 396 29.84 13.46 8.50
N GLY A 397 31.03 13.04 8.04
CA GLY A 397 31.92 13.87 7.23
C GLY A 397 31.38 14.19 5.83
N ASN A 398 30.58 13.29 5.24
CA ASN A 398 30.11 13.40 3.86
C ASN A 398 28.66 13.93 3.73
N VAL A 399 27.90 13.93 4.83
CA VAL A 399 26.47 14.29 4.84
C VAL A 399 26.30 15.81 4.92
N LYS A 400 25.50 16.38 4.02
CA LYS A 400 25.22 17.82 3.96
C LYS A 400 23.98 18.22 4.77
N ILE A 401 22.96 17.36 4.74
CA ILE A 401 21.68 17.59 5.39
C ILE A 401 21.48 16.49 6.43
N LEU A 402 21.36 16.90 7.70
CA LEU A 402 21.04 15.99 8.79
C LEU A 402 19.71 16.41 9.40
N ASN A 403 18.75 15.50 9.51
CA ASN A 403 17.43 15.75 10.09
C ASN A 403 16.73 16.99 9.49
N GLY A 404 16.80 17.16 8.18
CA GLY A 404 16.12 18.25 7.45
C GLY A 404 16.70 19.65 7.66
N SER A 405 17.88 19.78 8.28
CA SER A 405 18.60 21.04 8.39
C SER A 405 20.03 20.89 7.87
N GLU A 406 20.51 21.90 7.13
CA GLU A 406 21.88 21.93 6.65
C GLU A 406 22.84 21.96 7.83
N GLY A 407 23.74 20.97 7.88
CA GLY A 407 24.88 20.98 8.77
C GLY A 407 26.09 21.31 7.92
N LYS A 408 26.48 22.58 7.84
CA LYS A 408 27.81 22.89 7.29
C LYS A 408 28.84 22.35 8.27
N CYS A 409 29.43 21.19 7.96
CA CYS A 409 30.77 20.84 8.42
C CYS A 409 31.73 21.81 7.71
N THR A 410 32.12 22.89 8.38
CA THR A 410 33.29 23.69 8.01
C THR A 410 34.53 23.13 8.64
#